data_AF-A0A1X1J5P2-F1
#
_entry.id   AF-A0A1X1J5P2-F1
#
_cell.length_a   1.000
_cell.length_b   1.000
_cell.length_c   1.000
_cell.angle_alpha   90.00
_cell.angle_beta   90.00
_cell.angle_gamma   90.00
#
_symmetry.space_group_name_H-M   'P 1'
#
loop_
_entity.id
_entity.type
_entity.pdbx_description
1 polymer ?
#
loop_
_entity_poly.entity_id
_entity_poly.type
_entity_poly.pdbx_seq_one_letter_code
_entity_poly.pdbx_strand_id
1 'polypeptide(L)'
;MGKNKNKKKKGVGRIIKLFRNYGYISTDSFGQEGEELPFQFTPEMIKEIDGIEYIEYSKGVEFNIKKGVSLRDKIIREASDLKFDSRNLIQEKRVESKSYLEQVKEKFDLFNIQLPTKNQMENEIREFEAIVDQSTASKLKKLYDSILVDDDAILYEYLKKIGFQPYMLDYLVNGFFIEKNLGNSKIIDVKHIIKIDDIDKVFREKILRWILGIENSYKSLLSRLSTQREGGNEIAVKVVKYWKNSTDNVKMGQYKRAQNRYKYLSYSDKFDYINSDIIPLDDLMDQMDLSTLESLLVKFDDFSRESISTGGRLLTPFVRDIVLHKAVLSDLRIIRNAAAHGRFVIPTIVNPDYNPNWDLEFDNPLERTKIKDWFIFSYLKQVLMSQGFDELISVKVAQTIFGNPYRKAWFELNFIYHRFISLFDEKMYNDFKNESNYFLDYASDYDRNEQEKNVNPILKDIGDLSTLPLDFPPAYRIIANEASLAEQTAILHFYQTGIHLQKYF
;
A
#
# COMPACT_ATOMS: atom_id res chain seq x y z
N MET A 1 -36.34 -10.21 16.38
CA MET A 1 -36.64 -9.30 15.25
C MET A 1 -36.25 -7.88 15.63
N GLY A 2 -35.01 -7.47 15.33
CA GLY A 2 -34.51 -6.12 15.64
C GLY A 2 -34.95 -5.13 14.57
N LYS A 3 -35.60 -4.03 15.00
CA LYS A 3 -36.04 -2.92 14.14
C LYS A 3 -34.85 -2.39 13.33
N ASN A 4 -34.99 -2.38 12.01
CA ASN A 4 -34.14 -1.61 11.09
C ASN A 4 -34.18 -0.13 11.54
N LYS A 5 -33.17 0.31 12.30
CA LYS A 5 -32.92 1.74 12.49
C LYS A 5 -32.55 2.31 11.12
N ASN A 6 -33.44 3.09 10.52
CA ASN A 6 -33.12 3.98 9.42
C ASN A 6 -31.89 4.80 9.85
N LYS A 7 -30.70 4.41 9.39
CA LYS A 7 -29.47 5.18 9.62
C LYS A 7 -29.74 6.59 9.08
N LYS A 8 -29.76 7.60 9.95
CA LYS A 8 -29.96 9.00 9.57
C LYS A 8 -29.01 9.29 8.39
N LYS A 9 -29.57 9.69 7.25
CA LYS A 9 -28.79 10.12 6.09
C LYS A 9 -28.35 11.58 6.21
N LYS A 10 -29.02 12.33 7.09
CA LYS A 10 -28.78 13.74 7.37
C LYS A 10 -28.06 13.90 8.70
N GLY A 11 -27.04 14.75 8.72
CA GLY A 11 -26.32 15.16 9.92
C GLY A 11 -26.31 16.68 10.04
N VAL A 12 -26.05 17.14 11.27
CA VAL A 12 -25.72 18.52 11.58
C VAL A 12 -24.36 18.52 12.27
N GLY A 13 -23.52 19.49 11.95
CA GLY A 13 -22.18 19.57 12.54
C GLY A 13 -21.61 20.97 12.45
N ARG A 14 -20.34 21.08 12.84
CA ARG A 14 -19.57 22.31 12.80
C ARG A 14 -18.34 22.15 11.91
N ILE A 15 -18.10 23.08 11.00
CA ILE A 15 -16.82 23.14 10.28
C ILE A 15 -15.72 23.48 11.29
N ILE A 16 -14.71 22.60 11.38
CA ILE A 16 -13.60 22.71 12.34
C ILE A 16 -12.26 23.02 11.68
N LYS A 17 -12.12 22.69 10.39
CA LYS A 17 -10.88 22.89 9.64
C LYS A 17 -11.18 23.09 8.17
N LEU A 18 -10.49 24.05 7.56
CA LEU A 18 -10.54 24.31 6.13
C LEU A 18 -9.14 24.19 5.54
N PHE A 19 -9.07 23.53 4.39
CA PHE A 19 -7.90 23.47 3.52
C PHE A 19 -8.24 24.21 2.22
N ARG A 20 -7.37 24.09 1.21
CA ARG A 20 -7.60 24.76 -0.08
C ARG A 20 -8.84 24.26 -0.83
N ASN A 21 -9.16 22.96 -0.74
CA ASN A 21 -10.17 22.31 -1.59
C ASN A 21 -11.23 21.52 -0.82
N TYR A 22 -11.05 21.37 0.49
CA TYR A 22 -11.87 20.51 1.33
C TYR A 22 -11.78 20.99 2.78
N GLY A 23 -12.66 20.49 3.63
CA GLY A 23 -12.61 20.73 5.06
C GLY A 23 -13.07 19.52 5.85
N TYR A 24 -13.13 19.69 7.17
CA TYR A 24 -13.68 18.70 8.09
C TYR A 24 -14.84 19.30 8.89
N ILE A 25 -15.86 18.49 9.06
CA ILE A 25 -17.02 18.75 9.90
C ILE A 25 -16.91 17.85 11.13
N SER A 26 -16.95 18.45 12.32
CA SER A 26 -17.19 17.73 13.56
C SER A 26 -18.70 17.55 13.77
N THR A 27 -19.15 16.34 14.08
CA THR A 27 -20.58 16.02 14.24
C THR A 27 -20.81 14.97 15.32
N ASP A 28 -21.96 15.07 15.98
CA ASP A 28 -22.44 14.04 16.91
C ASP A 28 -23.57 13.19 16.30
N SER A 29 -23.87 13.43 15.03
CA SER A 29 -25.09 12.92 14.38
C SER A 29 -25.10 11.41 14.15
N PHE A 30 -23.95 10.73 14.24
CA PHE A 30 -23.82 9.30 13.93
C PHE A 30 -23.37 8.43 15.11
N GLY A 31 -23.56 8.94 16.34
CA GLY A 31 -23.55 8.13 17.55
C GLY A 31 -22.25 8.18 18.35
N GLN A 32 -21.38 9.14 18.07
CA GLN A 32 -20.24 9.49 18.92
C GLN A 32 -20.05 11.01 18.89
N GLU A 33 -19.62 11.56 20.02
CA GLU A 33 -19.32 12.98 20.15
C GLU A 33 -18.03 13.33 19.40
N GLY A 34 -18.07 14.39 18.60
CA GLY A 34 -16.91 14.98 17.96
C GLY A 34 -16.39 14.25 16.71
N GLU A 35 -17.18 13.39 16.06
CA GLU A 35 -16.73 12.65 14.87
C GLU A 35 -16.34 13.58 13.72
N GLU A 36 -15.19 13.34 13.09
CA GLU A 36 -14.74 14.12 11.93
C GLU A 36 -15.17 13.49 10.60
N LEU A 37 -15.80 14.30 9.74
CA LEU A 37 -16.19 13.93 8.38
C LEU A 37 -15.57 14.88 7.35
N PRO A 38 -14.86 14.36 6.35
CA PRO A 38 -14.36 15.20 5.26
C PRO A 38 -15.51 15.65 4.35
N PHE A 39 -15.35 16.83 3.74
CA PHE A 39 -16.20 17.33 2.66
C PHE A 39 -15.39 18.10 1.63
N GLN A 40 -15.72 17.95 0.36
CA GLN A 40 -15.15 18.77 -0.71
C GLN A 40 -15.90 20.11 -0.86
N PHE A 41 -15.19 21.18 -1.17
CA PHE A 41 -15.82 22.46 -1.49
C PHE A 41 -16.57 22.38 -2.81
N THR A 42 -17.71 23.07 -2.89
CA THR A 42 -18.44 23.26 -4.14
C THR A 42 -18.10 24.63 -4.75
N PRO A 43 -18.25 24.82 -6.07
CA PRO A 43 -17.97 26.11 -6.70
C PRO A 43 -18.73 27.28 -6.07
N GLU A 44 -19.94 27.04 -5.54
CA GLU A 44 -20.77 28.07 -4.92
C GLU A 44 -20.16 28.63 -3.62
N MET A 45 -19.32 27.84 -2.95
CA MET A 45 -18.60 28.24 -1.74
C MET A 45 -17.42 29.17 -2.04
N ILE A 46 -16.94 29.24 -3.29
CA ILE A 46 -15.78 30.06 -3.63
C ILE A 46 -16.27 31.42 -4.16
N LYS A 47 -15.81 32.50 -3.50
CA LYS A 47 -16.07 33.88 -3.92
C LYS A 47 -14.76 34.56 -4.29
N GLU A 48 -14.75 35.27 -5.40
CA GLU A 48 -13.61 36.09 -5.79
C GLU A 48 -13.96 37.56 -5.56
N ILE A 49 -13.13 38.25 -4.77
CA ILE A 49 -13.27 39.68 -4.46
C ILE A 49 -11.90 40.31 -4.67
N ASP A 50 -11.81 41.29 -5.57
CA ASP A 50 -10.57 42.00 -5.92
C ASP A 50 -9.40 41.06 -6.29
N GLY A 51 -9.69 39.96 -6.99
CA GLY A 51 -8.70 38.95 -7.40
C GLY A 51 -8.25 38.00 -6.28
N ILE A 52 -8.88 38.06 -5.10
CA ILE A 52 -8.61 37.18 -3.96
C ILE A 52 -9.77 36.19 -3.81
N GLU A 53 -9.45 34.90 -3.73
CA GLU A 53 -10.43 33.84 -3.47
C GLU A 53 -10.71 33.70 -1.96
N TYR A 54 -12.00 33.64 -1.62
CA TYR A 54 -12.53 33.39 -0.28
C TYR A 54 -13.41 32.14 -0.30
N ILE A 55 -13.39 31.41 0.81
CA ILE A 55 -14.33 30.33 1.12
C ILE A 55 -15.45 30.93 1.95
N GLU A 56 -16.67 30.89 1.43
CA GLU A 56 -17.89 31.33 2.10
C GLU A 56 -18.63 30.13 2.70
N TYR A 57 -18.82 30.15 4.01
CA TYR A 57 -19.47 29.06 4.76
C TYR A 57 -20.10 29.58 6.05
N SER A 58 -20.97 28.78 6.69
CA SER A 58 -21.40 29.00 8.08
C SER A 58 -20.76 27.97 8.99
N LYS A 59 -20.41 28.36 10.24
CA LYS A 59 -19.80 27.42 11.21
C LYS A 59 -20.68 26.18 11.42
N GLY A 60 -21.97 26.38 11.66
CA GLY A 60 -22.96 25.29 11.70
C GLY A 60 -23.40 24.92 10.29
N VAL A 61 -23.49 23.63 10.00
CA VAL A 61 -23.84 23.12 8.66
C VAL A 61 -24.72 21.87 8.77
N GLU A 62 -25.75 21.78 7.93
CA GLU A 62 -26.46 20.54 7.68
C GLU A 62 -25.89 19.84 6.44
N PHE A 63 -25.87 18.51 6.44
CA PHE A 63 -25.29 17.75 5.33
C PHE A 63 -25.93 16.38 5.20
N ASN A 64 -25.72 15.74 4.04
CA ASN A 64 -26.00 14.34 3.80
C ASN A 64 -24.71 13.50 3.88
N ILE A 65 -24.80 12.24 4.32
CA ILE A 65 -23.69 11.29 4.16
C ILE A 65 -23.75 10.68 2.76
N LYS A 66 -22.70 10.94 1.97
CA LYS A 66 -22.36 10.20 0.76
C LYS A 66 -21.51 8.98 1.13
N LYS A 67 -21.93 7.80 0.68
CA LYS A 67 -21.20 6.53 0.82
C LYS A 67 -20.67 6.10 -0.53
N GLY A 68 -19.57 5.35 -0.56
CA GLY A 68 -19.05 4.78 -1.80
C GLY A 68 -18.01 5.67 -2.49
N VAL A 69 -17.51 6.71 -1.81
CA VAL A 69 -16.44 7.55 -2.36
C VAL A 69 -15.14 6.77 -2.30
N SER A 70 -14.53 6.50 -3.45
CA SER A 70 -13.23 5.82 -3.52
C SER A 70 -12.11 6.83 -3.40
N LEU A 71 -11.31 6.73 -2.34
CA LEU A 71 -10.15 7.57 -2.10
C LEU A 71 -9.04 6.71 -1.48
N ARG A 72 -7.82 6.82 -2.00
CA ARG A 72 -6.63 6.12 -1.46
C ARG A 72 -6.84 4.60 -1.33
N ASP A 73 -7.40 3.98 -2.37
CA ASP A 73 -7.70 2.54 -2.40
C ASP A 73 -8.69 2.06 -1.33
N LYS A 74 -9.47 2.98 -0.75
CA LYS A 74 -10.50 2.72 0.25
C LYS A 74 -11.84 3.35 -0.12
N ILE A 75 -12.93 2.75 0.34
CA ILE A 75 -14.27 3.36 0.30
C ILE A 75 -14.51 4.12 1.59
N ILE A 76 -14.72 5.43 1.47
CA ILE A 76 -14.96 6.33 2.60
C ILE A 76 -16.39 6.87 2.61
N ARG A 77 -16.73 7.51 3.73
CA ARG A 77 -17.88 8.36 3.98
C ARG A 77 -17.42 9.81 3.89
N GLU A 78 -18.20 10.60 3.17
CA GLU A 78 -17.98 12.02 2.92
C GLU A 78 -19.29 12.77 3.19
N ALA A 79 -19.20 13.99 3.71
CA ALA A 79 -20.35 14.88 3.81
C ALA A 79 -20.60 15.58 2.45
N SER A 80 -21.85 15.56 1.99
CA SER A 80 -22.31 16.15 0.73
C SER A 80 -23.58 16.97 0.94
N ASP A 81 -24.01 17.72 -0.08
CA ASP A 81 -25.22 18.54 -0.05
C ASP A 81 -25.27 19.49 1.15
N LEU A 82 -24.15 20.19 1.37
CA LEU A 82 -23.97 21.11 2.49
C LEU A 82 -25.01 22.23 2.43
N LYS A 83 -25.67 22.50 3.56
CA LYS A 83 -26.60 23.61 3.72
C LYS A 83 -26.09 24.54 4.79
N PHE A 84 -25.68 25.71 4.35
CA PHE A 84 -25.20 26.78 5.23
C PHE A 84 -26.35 27.66 5.70
N ASP A 85 -26.19 28.21 6.90
CA ASP A 85 -27.08 29.23 7.42
C ASP A 85 -26.75 30.56 6.74
N SER A 86 -27.59 30.94 5.78
CA SER A 86 -27.49 32.19 5.02
C SER A 86 -27.41 33.47 5.87
N ARG A 87 -27.83 33.41 7.15
CA ARG A 87 -27.80 34.57 8.05
C ARG A 87 -26.45 34.73 8.77
N ASN A 88 -25.59 33.71 8.73
CA ASN A 88 -24.36 33.60 9.52
C ASN A 88 -23.18 33.14 8.66
N LEU A 89 -23.07 33.66 7.44
CA LEU A 89 -21.95 33.37 6.54
C LEU A 89 -20.68 34.10 6.99
N ILE A 90 -19.57 33.38 6.88
CA ILE A 90 -18.21 33.84 7.16
C ILE A 90 -17.43 33.69 5.86
N GLN A 91 -16.55 34.64 5.60
CA GLN A 91 -15.60 34.59 4.50
C GLN A 91 -14.20 34.38 5.06
N GLU A 92 -13.56 33.29 4.66
CA GLU A 92 -12.20 32.95 5.07
C GLU A 92 -11.32 32.92 3.82
N LYS A 93 -10.18 33.62 3.85
CA LYS A 93 -9.28 33.68 2.69
C LYS A 93 -8.85 32.27 2.32
N ARG A 94 -9.04 31.89 1.05
CA ARG A 94 -8.64 30.57 0.56
C ARG A 94 -7.11 30.47 0.57
N VAL A 95 -6.60 29.35 1.07
CA VAL A 95 -5.16 29.09 1.10
C VAL A 95 -4.61 29.01 -0.33
N GLU A 96 -3.58 29.80 -0.62
CA GLU A 96 -2.90 29.83 -1.92
C GLU A 96 -1.93 28.64 -2.09
N SER A 97 -1.58 28.31 -3.34
CA SER A 97 -0.47 27.36 -3.59
C SER A 97 0.84 28.00 -3.20
N LYS A 98 1.62 27.27 -2.41
CA LYS A 98 2.99 27.62 -2.10
C LYS A 98 3.92 27.16 -3.21
N SER A 99 5.01 27.90 -3.41
CA SER A 99 6.10 27.45 -4.28
C SER A 99 6.72 26.15 -3.74
N TYR A 100 7.48 25.45 -4.59
CA TYR A 100 8.13 24.21 -4.18
C TYR A 100 9.07 24.42 -2.97
N LEU A 101 9.92 25.44 -2.98
CA LEU A 101 10.90 25.68 -1.92
C LEU A 101 10.24 26.11 -0.61
N GLU A 102 9.14 26.88 -0.66
CA GLU A 102 8.35 27.19 0.54
C GLU A 102 7.76 25.91 1.16
N GLN A 103 7.22 25.00 0.34
CA GLN A 103 6.73 23.71 0.83
C GLN A 103 7.85 22.87 1.48
N VAL A 104 9.05 22.88 0.90
CA VAL A 104 10.23 22.21 1.48
C VAL A 104 10.57 22.81 2.84
N LYS A 105 10.74 24.13 2.93
CA LYS A 105 11.09 24.83 4.17
C LYS A 105 10.08 24.56 5.28
N GLU A 106 8.79 24.66 4.96
CA GLU A 106 7.72 24.42 5.94
C GLU A 106 7.68 22.98 6.42
N LYS A 107 7.76 21.99 5.51
CA LYS A 107 7.80 20.59 5.93
C LYS A 107 9.08 20.28 6.72
N PHE A 108 10.21 20.86 6.35
CA PHE A 108 11.47 20.62 7.04
C PHE A 108 11.42 21.19 8.47
N ASP A 109 10.93 22.41 8.66
CA ASP A 109 10.72 22.96 10.00
C ASP A 109 9.71 22.12 10.80
N LEU A 110 8.60 21.74 10.18
CA LEU A 110 7.54 20.96 10.80
C LEU A 110 8.03 19.61 11.37
N PHE A 111 8.99 18.97 10.71
CA PHE A 111 9.55 17.67 11.11
C PHE A 111 10.99 17.74 11.66
N ASN A 112 11.49 18.93 12.04
CA ASN A 112 12.86 19.15 12.51
C ASN A 112 13.96 18.62 11.57
N ILE A 113 13.75 18.73 10.26
CA ILE A 113 14.77 18.43 9.27
C ILE A 113 15.75 19.60 9.19
N GLN A 114 17.00 19.35 9.52
CA GLN A 114 18.07 20.34 9.52
C GLN A 114 18.66 20.48 8.11
N LEU A 115 18.74 21.73 7.67
CA LEU A 115 19.54 22.15 6.53
C LEU A 115 20.91 22.66 7.01
N PRO A 116 21.99 22.45 6.24
CA PRO A 116 23.25 23.12 6.51
C PRO A 116 23.12 24.64 6.38
N THR A 117 24.09 25.36 6.92
CA THR A 117 24.18 26.81 6.70
C THR A 117 24.41 27.14 5.22
N LYS A 118 24.03 28.35 4.80
CA LYS A 118 24.26 28.85 3.43
C LYS A 118 25.70 28.60 2.95
N ASN A 119 26.69 28.99 3.75
CA ASN A 119 28.10 28.82 3.40
C ASN A 119 28.49 27.34 3.25
N GLN A 120 27.95 26.45 4.07
CA GLN A 120 28.19 25.01 3.94
C GLN A 120 27.56 24.47 2.65
N MET A 121 26.33 24.87 2.33
CA MET A 121 25.66 24.48 1.08
C MET A 121 26.44 24.97 -0.15
N GLU A 122 26.86 26.23 -0.17
CA GLU A 122 27.67 26.79 -1.27
C GLU A 122 29.01 26.06 -1.44
N ASN A 123 29.72 25.78 -0.32
CA ASN A 123 30.97 25.06 -0.35
C ASN A 123 30.80 23.63 -0.87
N GLU A 124 29.75 22.92 -0.40
CA GLU A 124 29.42 21.60 -0.92
C GLU A 124 29.12 21.69 -2.41
N ILE A 125 28.28 22.62 -2.89
CA ILE A 125 27.97 22.80 -4.32
C ILE A 125 29.26 22.93 -5.14
N ARG A 126 30.19 23.80 -4.72
CA ARG A 126 31.40 24.17 -5.44
C ARG A 126 32.58 23.21 -5.28
N GLU A 127 32.46 22.14 -4.50
CA GLU A 127 33.55 21.18 -4.25
C GLU A 127 34.24 20.68 -5.54
N PHE A 128 33.48 20.49 -6.63
CA PHE A 128 34.03 20.05 -7.92
C PHE A 128 34.99 21.05 -8.57
N GLU A 129 34.88 22.36 -8.28
CA GLU A 129 35.80 23.39 -8.78
C GLU A 129 37.24 23.12 -8.33
N ALA A 130 37.43 22.48 -7.17
CA ALA A 130 38.75 22.17 -6.62
C ALA A 130 39.42 20.94 -7.23
N ILE A 131 38.69 20.13 -8.01
CA ILE A 131 39.14 18.80 -8.47
C ILE A 131 39.41 18.79 -9.98
N VAL A 132 39.05 19.86 -10.70
CA VAL A 132 39.17 19.98 -12.17
C VAL A 132 40.31 20.90 -12.60
N ASP A 133 40.67 20.87 -13.89
CA ASP A 133 41.69 21.77 -14.44
C ASP A 133 41.27 23.25 -14.36
N GLN A 134 42.26 24.15 -14.39
CA GLN A 134 42.05 25.58 -14.17
C GLN A 134 41.12 26.25 -15.21
N SER A 135 41.10 25.76 -16.45
CA SER A 135 40.20 26.27 -17.49
C SER A 135 38.75 25.84 -17.21
N THR A 136 38.54 24.58 -16.83
CA THR A 136 37.22 24.06 -16.46
C THR A 136 36.70 24.69 -15.16
N ALA A 137 37.56 24.85 -14.15
CA ALA A 137 37.22 25.52 -12.90
C ALA A 137 36.74 26.96 -13.13
N SER A 138 37.42 27.72 -14.01
CA SER A 138 37.00 29.09 -14.35
C SER A 138 35.63 29.15 -15.03
N LYS A 139 35.32 28.18 -15.89
CA LYS A 139 34.00 28.08 -16.54
C LYS A 139 32.90 27.69 -15.55
N LEU A 140 33.16 26.71 -14.68
CA LEU A 140 32.22 26.29 -13.64
C LEU A 140 31.94 27.41 -12.65
N LYS A 141 32.98 28.14 -12.23
CA LYS A 141 32.81 29.29 -11.34
C LYS A 141 31.86 30.33 -11.94
N LYS A 142 32.08 30.72 -13.21
CA LYS A 142 31.18 31.65 -13.90
C LYS A 142 29.75 31.13 -14.00
N LEU A 143 29.57 29.83 -14.23
CA LEU A 143 28.26 29.19 -14.28
C LEU A 143 27.56 29.26 -12.90
N TYR A 144 28.23 28.82 -11.84
CA TYR A 144 27.65 28.84 -10.49
C TYR A 144 27.39 30.26 -9.99
N ASP A 145 28.25 31.23 -10.30
CA ASP A 145 28.01 32.65 -9.98
C ASP A 145 26.75 33.20 -10.67
N SER A 146 26.35 32.63 -11.82
CA SER A 146 25.12 33.00 -12.53
C SER A 146 23.85 32.27 -12.05
N ILE A 147 24.02 31.14 -11.35
CA ILE A 147 22.90 30.30 -10.88
C ILE A 147 22.60 30.58 -9.40
N LEU A 148 23.63 30.71 -8.56
CA LEU A 148 23.54 30.87 -7.11
C LEU A 148 23.29 32.35 -6.74
N VAL A 149 22.21 32.92 -7.28
CA VAL A 149 21.91 34.36 -7.19
C VAL A 149 21.29 34.77 -5.85
N ASP A 150 20.61 33.85 -5.18
CA ASP A 150 19.95 34.07 -3.89
C ASP A 150 19.91 32.78 -3.05
N ASP A 151 19.40 32.90 -1.82
CA ASP A 151 19.33 31.79 -0.86
C ASP A 151 18.46 30.63 -1.35
N ASP A 152 17.44 30.92 -2.16
CA ASP A 152 16.50 29.93 -2.70
C ASP A 152 17.14 29.13 -3.83
N ALA A 153 17.88 29.81 -4.72
CA ALA A 153 18.67 29.17 -5.76
C ALA A 153 19.77 28.29 -5.17
N ILE A 154 20.42 28.73 -4.08
CA ILE A 154 21.42 27.94 -3.35
C ILE A 154 20.77 26.70 -2.75
N LEU A 155 19.65 26.86 -2.05
CA LEU A 155 18.93 25.73 -1.47
C LEU A 155 18.50 24.73 -2.55
N TYR A 156 17.96 25.20 -3.67
CA TYR A 156 17.53 24.37 -4.78
C TYR A 156 18.68 23.54 -5.36
N GLU A 157 19.81 24.19 -5.69
CA GLU A 157 20.97 23.49 -6.25
C GLU A 157 21.65 22.57 -5.21
N TYR A 158 21.63 22.93 -3.93
CA TYR A 158 22.12 22.05 -2.86
C TYR A 158 21.28 20.77 -2.77
N LEU A 159 19.95 20.88 -2.68
CA LEU A 159 19.03 19.75 -2.61
C LEU A 159 19.20 18.82 -3.82
N LYS A 160 19.28 19.41 -5.01
CA LYS A 160 19.54 18.68 -6.25
C LYS A 160 20.88 17.95 -6.21
N LYS A 161 21.95 18.58 -5.72
CA LYS A 161 23.29 17.98 -5.63
C LYS A 161 23.32 16.77 -4.70
N ILE A 162 22.68 16.86 -3.54
CA ILE A 162 22.64 15.74 -2.58
C ILE A 162 21.69 14.61 -3.04
N GLY A 163 20.93 14.82 -4.12
CA GLY A 163 20.01 13.82 -4.69
C GLY A 163 18.59 13.91 -4.15
N PHE A 164 18.25 14.96 -3.39
CA PHE A 164 16.89 15.18 -2.91
C PHE A 164 15.96 15.51 -4.09
N GLN A 165 14.85 14.78 -4.20
CA GLN A 165 13.85 14.98 -5.23
C GLN A 165 12.55 15.54 -4.64
N PRO A 166 11.76 16.34 -5.38
CA PRO A 166 10.52 16.94 -4.85
C PRO A 166 9.54 15.94 -4.23
N TYR A 167 9.45 14.75 -4.82
CA TYR A 167 8.58 13.69 -4.35
C TYR A 167 8.94 13.19 -2.94
N MET A 168 10.20 13.35 -2.50
CA MET A 168 10.68 12.85 -1.20
C MET A 168 10.03 13.56 -0.01
N LEU A 169 9.33 14.68 -0.25
CA LEU A 169 8.48 15.31 0.75
C LEU A 169 7.34 14.40 1.25
N ASP A 170 6.97 13.37 0.48
CA ASP A 170 5.92 12.42 0.87
C ASP A 170 6.39 11.39 1.91
N TYR A 171 7.70 11.31 2.20
CA TYR A 171 8.22 10.57 3.36
C TYR A 171 7.91 11.26 4.69
N LEU A 172 7.72 12.59 4.69
CA LEU A 172 7.50 13.40 5.88
C LEU A 172 6.02 13.33 6.31
N VAL A 173 5.67 12.25 7.04
CA VAL A 173 4.34 11.95 7.60
C VAL A 173 4.44 11.51 9.06
N ASN A 174 3.42 11.77 9.89
CA ASN A 174 3.41 11.51 11.35
C ASN A 174 3.56 10.04 11.77
N GLY A 175 3.41 9.09 10.85
CA GLY A 175 3.64 7.67 11.12
C GLY A 175 5.10 7.25 10.95
N PHE A 176 5.89 8.08 10.29
CA PHE A 176 7.26 7.78 9.90
C PHE A 176 8.25 8.75 10.55
N PHE A 177 7.92 10.04 10.49
CA PHE A 177 8.47 11.10 11.33
C PHE A 177 7.42 11.50 12.36
N ILE A 178 7.78 12.40 13.28
CA ILE A 178 6.81 13.00 14.21
C ILE A 178 6.99 14.50 14.17
N GLU A 179 5.88 15.22 13.97
CA GLU A 179 5.87 16.67 13.97
C GLU A 179 6.44 17.26 15.26
N LYS A 180 7.19 18.35 15.13
CA LYS A 180 7.76 19.12 16.24
C LYS A 180 6.70 19.53 17.28
N ASN A 181 5.51 19.89 16.80
CA ASN A 181 4.38 20.31 17.64
C ASN A 181 3.80 19.16 18.48
N LEU A 182 4.07 17.90 18.12
CA LEU A 182 3.69 16.71 18.88
C LEU A 182 4.78 16.29 19.89
N GLY A 183 5.78 17.13 20.11
CA GLY A 183 6.81 16.93 21.14
C GLY A 183 8.07 16.20 20.66
N ASN A 184 8.23 15.96 19.36
CA ASN A 184 9.48 15.43 18.82
C ASN A 184 10.55 16.53 18.77
N SER A 185 11.69 16.29 19.40
CA SER A 185 12.84 17.21 19.39
C SER A 185 14.04 16.64 18.62
N LYS A 186 13.87 15.46 17.98
CA LYS A 186 14.93 14.86 17.20
C LYS A 186 15.27 15.72 15.99
N ILE A 187 16.53 16.14 15.90
CA ILE A 187 17.06 16.84 14.74
C ILE A 187 17.53 15.80 13.73
N ILE A 188 17.12 15.93 12.48
CA ILE A 188 17.40 14.95 11.42
C ILE A 188 18.04 15.66 10.24
N ASP A 189 19.19 15.18 9.78
CA ASP A 189 19.83 15.72 8.57
C ASP A 189 19.02 15.36 7.32
N VAL A 190 18.82 16.30 6.41
CA VAL A 190 18.15 16.09 5.11
C VAL A 190 18.69 14.89 4.32
N LYS A 191 19.99 14.57 4.43
CA LYS A 191 20.62 13.39 3.80
C LYS A 191 20.02 12.07 4.28
N HIS A 192 19.41 12.03 5.47
CA HIS A 192 18.68 10.84 5.93
C HIS A 192 17.43 10.57 5.09
N ILE A 193 16.75 11.60 4.57
CA ILE A 193 15.57 11.41 3.71
C ILE A 193 15.95 10.70 2.41
N ILE A 194 17.14 11.00 1.88
CA ILE A 194 17.68 10.35 0.68
C ILE A 194 17.98 8.87 0.98
N LYS A 195 18.58 8.57 2.13
CA LYS A 195 18.82 7.20 2.58
C LYS A 195 17.52 6.41 2.74
N ILE A 196 16.47 7.04 3.28
CA ILE A 196 15.13 6.46 3.38
C ILE A 196 14.58 6.13 1.98
N ASP A 197 14.76 7.03 1.00
CA ASP A 197 14.31 6.78 -0.37
C ASP A 197 14.99 5.55 -0.99
N ASP A 198 16.28 5.36 -0.74
CA ASP A 198 17.01 4.19 -1.21
C ASP A 198 16.55 2.90 -0.52
N ILE A 199 16.24 2.95 0.78
CA ILE A 199 15.63 1.82 1.51
C ILE A 199 14.24 1.48 0.95
N ASP A 200 13.39 2.48 0.68
CA ASP A 200 12.06 2.27 0.10
C ASP A 200 12.14 1.72 -1.34
N LYS A 201 13.10 2.15 -2.16
CA LYS A 201 13.39 1.52 -3.47
C LYS A 201 13.69 0.03 -3.32
N VAL A 202 14.63 -0.33 -2.44
CA VAL A 202 14.97 -1.74 -2.19
C VAL A 202 13.77 -2.52 -1.65
N PHE A 203 12.97 -1.92 -0.79
CA PHE A 203 11.75 -2.57 -0.29
C PHE A 203 10.72 -2.82 -1.40
N ARG A 204 10.52 -1.85 -2.29
CA ARG A 204 9.62 -1.98 -3.46
C ARG A 204 10.07 -3.09 -4.41
N GLU A 205 11.36 -3.16 -4.70
CA GLU A 205 11.94 -4.25 -5.51
C GLU A 205 11.67 -5.62 -4.88
N LYS A 206 11.87 -5.75 -3.57
CA LYS A 206 11.58 -6.97 -2.82
C LYS A 206 10.09 -7.31 -2.87
N ILE A 207 9.19 -6.36 -2.63
CA ILE A 207 7.74 -6.56 -2.73
C ILE A 207 7.33 -7.06 -4.11
N LEU A 208 7.83 -6.44 -5.19
CA LEU A 208 7.54 -6.89 -6.55
C LEU A 208 8.00 -8.31 -6.77
N ARG A 209 9.23 -8.63 -6.38
CA ARG A 209 9.79 -9.97 -6.51
C ARG A 209 8.98 -11.00 -5.73
N TRP A 210 8.59 -10.69 -4.49
CA TRP A 210 7.79 -11.58 -3.65
C TRP A 210 6.38 -11.79 -4.22
N ILE A 211 5.75 -10.75 -4.76
CA ILE A 211 4.44 -10.89 -5.41
C ILE A 211 4.54 -11.75 -6.68
N LEU A 212 5.56 -11.51 -7.52
CA LEU A 212 5.83 -12.36 -8.69
C LEU A 212 6.15 -13.80 -8.29
N GLY A 213 6.81 -13.99 -7.15
CA GLY A 213 7.02 -15.30 -6.53
C GLY A 213 5.71 -16.03 -6.26
N ILE A 214 4.76 -15.38 -5.59
CA ILE A 214 3.40 -15.91 -5.36
C ILE A 214 2.70 -16.26 -6.68
N GLU A 215 2.73 -15.34 -7.66
CA GLU A 215 2.10 -15.57 -8.97
C GLU A 215 2.67 -16.81 -9.66
N ASN A 216 4.00 -16.91 -9.72
CA ASN A 216 4.69 -18.03 -10.36
C ASN A 216 4.49 -19.35 -9.63
N SER A 217 4.49 -19.34 -8.29
CA SER A 217 4.22 -20.53 -7.48
C SER A 217 2.82 -21.09 -7.78
N TYR A 218 1.78 -20.23 -7.84
CA TYR A 218 0.43 -20.69 -8.20
C TYR A 218 0.33 -21.18 -9.63
N LYS A 219 0.94 -20.50 -10.61
CA LYS A 219 0.98 -20.99 -12.00
C LYS A 219 1.68 -22.34 -12.09
N SER A 220 2.80 -22.51 -11.40
CA SER A 220 3.55 -23.77 -11.34
C SER A 220 2.72 -24.89 -10.69
N LEU A 221 1.99 -24.59 -9.60
CA LEU A 221 1.06 -25.54 -8.99
C LEU A 221 0.00 -26.02 -10.00
N LEU A 222 -0.68 -25.10 -10.69
CA LEU A 222 -1.70 -25.44 -11.68
C LEU A 222 -1.12 -26.21 -12.87
N SER A 223 0.07 -25.84 -13.35
CA SER A 223 0.79 -26.53 -14.41
C SER A 223 1.08 -28.00 -14.02
N ARG A 224 1.64 -28.23 -12.83
CA ARG A 224 1.90 -29.59 -12.30
C ARG A 224 0.62 -30.40 -12.14
N LEU A 225 -0.44 -29.80 -11.60
CA LEU A 225 -1.73 -30.48 -11.47
C LEU A 225 -2.32 -30.84 -12.85
N SER A 226 -2.21 -29.96 -13.83
CA SER A 226 -2.75 -30.20 -15.17
C SER A 226 -2.00 -31.28 -15.95
N THR A 227 -0.69 -31.43 -15.72
CA THR A 227 0.17 -32.33 -16.51
C THR A 227 0.42 -33.67 -15.82
N GLN A 228 0.48 -33.72 -14.49
CA GLN A 228 0.95 -34.90 -13.75
C GLN A 228 -0.15 -35.66 -13.02
N ARG A 229 -1.37 -35.11 -12.89
CA ARG A 229 -2.49 -35.77 -12.21
C ARG A 229 -3.53 -36.29 -13.20
N GLU A 230 -4.06 -37.48 -12.92
CA GLU A 230 -5.18 -38.06 -13.66
C GLU A 230 -6.38 -37.10 -13.65
N GLY A 231 -6.95 -36.78 -14.82
CA GLY A 231 -8.02 -35.79 -14.99
C GLY A 231 -7.56 -34.32 -15.06
N GLY A 232 -6.29 -34.02 -14.79
CA GLY A 232 -5.72 -32.66 -14.85
C GLY A 232 -5.79 -32.02 -16.22
N ASN A 233 -5.47 -32.77 -17.27
CA ASN A 233 -5.49 -32.28 -18.64
C ASN A 233 -6.92 -31.90 -19.09
N GLU A 234 -7.92 -32.70 -18.70
CA GLU A 234 -9.32 -32.43 -19.02
C GLU A 234 -9.80 -31.12 -18.38
N ILE A 235 -9.42 -30.89 -17.12
CA ILE A 235 -9.74 -29.65 -16.41
C ILE A 235 -9.03 -28.47 -17.06
N ALA A 236 -7.75 -28.60 -17.42
CA ALA A 236 -7.00 -27.56 -18.13
C ALA A 236 -7.66 -27.19 -19.47
N VAL A 237 -8.09 -28.19 -20.24
CA VAL A 237 -8.83 -28.00 -21.49
C VAL A 237 -10.15 -27.25 -21.24
N LYS A 238 -10.93 -27.62 -20.21
CA LYS A 238 -12.16 -26.90 -19.84
C LYS A 238 -11.89 -25.44 -19.45
N VAL A 239 -10.84 -25.18 -18.68
CA VAL A 239 -10.40 -23.83 -18.32
C VAL A 239 -10.08 -23.02 -19.58
N VAL A 240 -9.24 -23.53 -20.48
CA VAL A 240 -8.86 -22.79 -21.69
C VAL A 240 -10.08 -22.53 -22.59
N LYS A 241 -11.00 -23.50 -22.73
CA LYS A 241 -12.27 -23.30 -23.46
C LYS A 241 -13.13 -22.21 -22.84
N TYR A 242 -13.20 -22.13 -21.52
CA TYR A 242 -13.91 -21.05 -20.82
C TYR A 242 -13.31 -19.68 -21.14
N TRP A 243 -11.98 -19.56 -21.21
CA TRP A 243 -11.32 -18.30 -21.62
C TRP A 243 -11.60 -17.95 -23.07
N LYS A 244 -11.50 -18.93 -23.98
CA LYS A 244 -11.78 -18.77 -25.40
C LYS A 244 -13.18 -18.24 -25.67
N ASN A 245 -14.16 -18.79 -24.97
CA ASN A 245 -15.59 -18.49 -25.18
C ASN A 245 -16.10 -17.34 -24.29
N SER A 246 -15.20 -16.64 -23.59
CA SER A 246 -15.59 -15.54 -22.70
C SER A 246 -15.99 -14.30 -23.50
N THR A 247 -16.98 -13.56 -23.01
CA THR A 247 -17.33 -12.22 -23.50
C THR A 247 -16.56 -11.11 -22.79
N ASP A 248 -15.70 -11.46 -21.82
CA ASP A 248 -14.86 -10.52 -21.09
C ASP A 248 -13.63 -10.12 -21.93
N ASN A 249 -13.50 -8.81 -22.19
CA ASN A 249 -12.43 -8.26 -23.02
C ASN A 249 -11.02 -8.61 -22.52
N VAL A 250 -10.82 -8.71 -21.20
CA VAL A 250 -9.51 -9.06 -20.61
C VAL A 250 -9.20 -10.52 -20.93
N LYS A 251 -10.15 -11.43 -20.68
CA LYS A 251 -9.99 -12.87 -20.94
C LYS A 251 -9.79 -13.16 -22.43
N MET A 252 -10.57 -12.52 -23.30
CA MET A 252 -10.42 -12.61 -24.75
C MET A 252 -9.04 -12.13 -25.20
N GLY A 253 -8.59 -10.98 -24.67
CA GLY A 253 -7.27 -10.42 -24.94
C GLY A 253 -6.14 -11.35 -24.50
N GLN A 254 -6.25 -11.96 -23.32
CA GLN A 254 -5.29 -12.95 -22.82
C GLN A 254 -5.20 -14.17 -23.72
N TYR A 255 -6.34 -14.75 -24.09
CA TYR A 255 -6.38 -15.91 -24.99
C TYR A 255 -5.73 -15.59 -26.35
N LYS A 256 -6.06 -14.43 -26.94
CA LYS A 256 -5.48 -14.00 -28.22
C LYS A 256 -3.97 -13.77 -28.13
N ARG A 257 -3.47 -13.16 -27.05
CA ARG A 257 -2.02 -12.98 -26.83
C ARG A 257 -1.30 -14.31 -26.67
N ALA A 258 -1.88 -15.24 -25.91
CA ALA A 258 -1.33 -16.58 -25.74
C ALA A 258 -1.24 -17.33 -27.09
N GLN A 259 -2.30 -17.28 -27.90
CA GLN A 259 -2.30 -17.86 -29.25
C GLN A 259 -1.25 -17.22 -30.18
N ASN A 260 -0.96 -15.94 -30.00
CA ASN A 260 0.00 -15.23 -30.85
C ASN A 260 1.46 -15.38 -30.40
N ARG A 261 1.73 -15.82 -29.17
CA ARG A 261 3.06 -15.75 -28.54
C ARG A 261 4.17 -16.43 -29.34
N TYR A 262 3.90 -17.59 -29.92
CA TYR A 262 4.90 -18.37 -30.65
C TYR A 262 4.74 -18.32 -32.17
N LYS A 263 3.83 -17.48 -32.69
CA LYS A 263 3.68 -17.34 -34.14
C LYS A 263 5.01 -16.92 -34.76
N TYR A 264 5.42 -17.65 -35.80
CA TYR A 264 6.67 -17.42 -36.54
C TYR A 264 7.96 -17.71 -35.76
N LEU A 265 7.90 -18.49 -34.67
CA LEU A 265 9.07 -19.01 -33.97
C LEU A 265 9.21 -20.52 -34.21
N SER A 266 10.44 -21.05 -34.26
CA SER A 266 10.68 -22.49 -34.44
C SER A 266 10.07 -23.38 -33.35
N TYR A 267 9.73 -22.82 -32.19
CA TYR A 267 9.04 -23.53 -31.11
C TYR A 267 7.53 -23.69 -31.36
N SER A 268 6.96 -23.06 -32.39
CA SER A 268 5.54 -23.21 -32.75
C SER A 268 5.17 -24.63 -33.11
N ASP A 269 6.11 -25.41 -33.64
CA ASP A 269 5.87 -26.80 -34.09
C ASP A 269 5.48 -27.73 -32.94
N LYS A 270 5.69 -27.32 -31.69
CA LYS A 270 5.25 -28.05 -30.50
C LYS A 270 3.74 -27.99 -30.28
N PHE A 271 3.04 -27.05 -30.93
CA PHE A 271 1.63 -26.79 -30.70
C PHE A 271 0.91 -26.58 -32.04
N ASP A 272 -0.04 -27.47 -32.35
CA ASP A 272 -0.83 -27.35 -33.56
C ASP A 272 -1.95 -26.32 -33.40
N TYR A 273 -1.65 -25.02 -33.50
CA TYR A 273 -2.66 -23.96 -33.36
C TYR A 273 -3.64 -23.88 -34.54
N ILE A 274 -3.44 -24.69 -35.60
CA ILE A 274 -4.28 -24.70 -36.81
C ILE A 274 -5.36 -25.78 -36.68
N ASN A 275 -4.99 -26.99 -36.24
CA ASN A 275 -5.92 -28.10 -36.07
C ASN A 275 -6.30 -28.37 -34.61
N SER A 276 -5.47 -27.98 -33.62
CA SER A 276 -5.89 -27.94 -32.22
C SER A 276 -6.57 -26.61 -31.92
N ASP A 277 -7.86 -26.70 -31.61
CA ASP A 277 -8.70 -25.54 -31.34
C ASP A 277 -8.43 -24.90 -29.95
N ILE A 278 -7.40 -25.38 -29.24
CA ILE A 278 -7.13 -25.10 -27.82
C ILE A 278 -5.63 -24.94 -27.58
N ILE A 279 -5.26 -23.80 -26.98
CA ILE A 279 -3.89 -23.49 -26.55
C ILE A 279 -3.53 -24.23 -25.25
N PRO A 280 -2.24 -24.48 -24.97
CA PRO A 280 -1.80 -24.97 -23.67
C PRO A 280 -2.24 -24.03 -22.53
N LEU A 281 -2.54 -24.60 -21.36
CA LEU A 281 -2.88 -23.81 -20.17
C LEU A 281 -1.72 -22.91 -19.73
N ASP A 282 -0.47 -23.39 -19.84
CA ASP A 282 0.73 -22.62 -19.48
C ASP A 282 0.85 -21.32 -20.31
N ASP A 283 0.55 -21.39 -21.62
CA ASP A 283 0.58 -20.23 -22.50
C ASP A 283 -0.46 -19.18 -22.09
N LEU A 284 -1.63 -19.64 -21.64
CA LEU A 284 -2.68 -18.78 -21.11
C LEU A 284 -2.27 -18.15 -19.78
N MET A 285 -1.68 -18.93 -18.86
CA MET A 285 -1.23 -18.46 -17.55
C MET A 285 -0.14 -17.39 -17.64
N ASP A 286 0.73 -17.46 -18.65
CA ASP A 286 1.76 -16.45 -18.88
C ASP A 286 1.21 -15.08 -19.30
N GLN A 287 -0.07 -15.01 -19.69
CA GLN A 287 -0.77 -13.75 -19.98
C GLN A 287 -1.51 -13.17 -18.77
N MET A 288 -1.36 -13.80 -17.59
CA MET A 288 -2.07 -13.45 -16.37
C MET A 288 -1.12 -12.85 -15.33
N ASP A 289 -1.61 -11.85 -14.62
CA ASP A 289 -1.06 -11.32 -13.37
C ASP A 289 -2.01 -11.65 -12.21
N LEU A 290 -1.70 -11.20 -10.99
CA LEU A 290 -2.58 -11.32 -9.82
C LEU A 290 -4.04 -10.94 -10.12
N SER A 291 -4.28 -10.01 -11.05
CA SER A 291 -5.63 -9.52 -11.31
C SER A 291 -6.58 -10.54 -11.92
N THR A 292 -6.02 -11.47 -12.68
CA THR A 292 -6.76 -12.50 -13.43
C THR A 292 -6.45 -13.91 -12.95
N LEU A 293 -5.33 -14.10 -12.25
CA LEU A 293 -4.95 -15.36 -11.59
C LEU A 293 -6.00 -15.82 -10.58
N GLU A 294 -6.63 -14.89 -9.86
CA GLU A 294 -7.76 -15.21 -8.98
C GLU A 294 -8.90 -15.90 -9.76
N SER A 295 -9.29 -15.35 -10.92
CA SER A 295 -10.35 -15.93 -11.76
C SER A 295 -9.94 -17.30 -12.30
N LEU A 296 -8.65 -17.49 -12.59
CA LEU A 296 -8.11 -18.78 -13.04
C LEU A 296 -8.26 -19.84 -11.95
N LEU A 297 -7.79 -19.55 -10.74
CA LEU A 297 -7.87 -20.45 -9.59
C LEU A 297 -9.31 -20.87 -9.31
N VAL A 298 -10.24 -19.91 -9.33
CA VAL A 298 -11.68 -20.17 -9.13
C VAL A 298 -12.23 -21.12 -10.20
N LYS A 299 -11.91 -20.89 -11.48
CA LYS A 299 -12.42 -21.73 -12.57
C LYS A 299 -11.79 -23.12 -12.57
N PHE A 300 -10.52 -23.20 -12.22
CA PHE A 300 -9.85 -24.49 -12.05
C PHE A 300 -10.50 -25.30 -10.93
N ASP A 301 -10.80 -24.69 -9.77
CA ASP A 301 -11.52 -25.34 -8.65
C ASP A 301 -12.95 -25.74 -9.05
N ASP A 302 -13.70 -24.88 -9.72
CA ASP A 302 -15.07 -25.18 -10.20
C ASP A 302 -15.09 -26.43 -11.07
N PHE A 303 -14.21 -26.51 -12.09
CA PHE A 303 -14.15 -27.66 -12.98
C PHE A 303 -13.57 -28.92 -12.32
N SER A 304 -12.69 -28.75 -11.33
CA SER A 304 -12.20 -29.87 -10.52
C SER A 304 -13.34 -30.50 -9.71
N ARG A 305 -14.20 -29.68 -9.08
CA ARG A 305 -15.38 -30.17 -8.35
C ARG A 305 -16.41 -30.82 -9.27
N GLU A 306 -16.66 -30.24 -10.45
CA GLU A 306 -17.53 -30.83 -11.47
C GLU A 306 -17.01 -32.21 -11.87
N SER A 307 -15.71 -32.32 -12.16
CA SER A 307 -15.07 -33.59 -12.51
C SER A 307 -15.34 -34.67 -11.46
N ILE A 308 -15.15 -34.37 -10.16
CA ILE A 308 -15.43 -35.31 -9.06
C ILE A 308 -16.91 -35.73 -9.06
N SER A 309 -17.84 -34.78 -9.20
CA SER A 309 -19.28 -35.07 -9.21
C SER A 309 -19.72 -35.98 -10.36
N THR A 310 -18.95 -36.00 -11.45
CA THR A 310 -19.19 -36.84 -12.64
C THR A 310 -18.35 -38.12 -12.67
N GLY A 311 -17.69 -38.49 -11.56
CA GLY A 311 -16.91 -39.72 -11.44
C GLY A 311 -15.43 -39.61 -11.80
N GLY A 312 -14.93 -38.39 -12.02
CA GLY A 312 -13.50 -38.10 -12.22
C GLY A 312 -12.69 -38.15 -10.91
N ARG A 313 -11.37 -38.13 -11.03
CA ARG A 313 -10.44 -38.44 -9.92
C ARG A 313 -9.57 -37.29 -9.43
N LEU A 314 -9.62 -36.11 -10.05
CA LEU A 314 -8.77 -35.00 -9.64
C LEU A 314 -9.35 -34.24 -8.44
N LEU A 315 -8.70 -34.38 -7.30
CA LEU A 315 -8.96 -33.63 -6.09
C LEU A 315 -7.84 -32.62 -5.86
N THR A 316 -8.19 -31.34 -5.65
CA THR A 316 -7.22 -30.26 -5.45
C THR A 316 -7.48 -29.50 -4.15
N PRO A 317 -7.27 -30.10 -2.97
CA PRO A 317 -7.60 -29.49 -1.69
C PRO A 317 -6.86 -28.17 -1.46
N PHE A 318 -5.60 -28.10 -1.92
CA PHE A 318 -4.79 -26.88 -1.86
C PHE A 318 -5.33 -25.75 -2.73
N VAL A 319 -5.77 -26.05 -3.95
CA VAL A 319 -6.38 -25.04 -4.84
C VAL A 319 -7.70 -24.57 -4.23
N ARG A 320 -8.50 -25.49 -3.68
CA ARG A 320 -9.73 -25.15 -2.98
C ARG A 320 -9.48 -24.23 -1.79
N ASP A 321 -8.49 -24.57 -0.96
CA ASP A 321 -8.09 -23.77 0.20
C ASP A 321 -7.68 -22.35 -0.21
N ILE A 322 -6.86 -22.22 -1.27
CA ILE A 322 -6.48 -20.91 -1.83
C ILE A 322 -7.72 -20.15 -2.31
N VAL A 323 -8.63 -20.82 -3.04
CA VAL A 323 -9.85 -20.21 -3.59
C VAL A 323 -10.80 -19.71 -2.50
N LEU A 324 -10.91 -20.42 -1.38
CA LEU A 324 -11.71 -19.98 -0.22
C LEU A 324 -11.16 -18.69 0.41
N HIS A 325 -9.85 -18.45 0.29
CA HIS A 325 -9.17 -17.30 0.90
C HIS A 325 -8.69 -16.27 -0.11
N LYS A 326 -9.11 -16.37 -1.37
CA LYS A 326 -8.59 -15.61 -2.52
C LYS A 326 -8.63 -14.07 -2.39
N ALA A 327 -9.44 -13.54 -1.48
CA ALA A 327 -9.52 -12.10 -1.20
C ALA A 327 -8.16 -11.50 -0.79
N VAL A 328 -7.24 -12.28 -0.20
CA VAL A 328 -5.88 -11.76 0.06
C VAL A 328 -5.12 -11.43 -1.22
N LEU A 329 -5.40 -12.12 -2.33
CA LEU A 329 -4.71 -11.92 -3.60
C LEU A 329 -5.16 -10.64 -4.31
N SER A 330 -6.42 -10.24 -4.14
CA SER A 330 -6.92 -8.99 -4.72
C SER A 330 -6.24 -7.77 -4.09
N ASP A 331 -5.96 -7.85 -2.80
CA ASP A 331 -5.47 -6.73 -2.00
C ASP A 331 -3.97 -6.48 -2.24
N LEU A 332 -3.21 -7.54 -2.57
CA LEU A 332 -1.81 -7.43 -3.00
C LEU A 332 -1.61 -6.49 -4.21
N ARG A 333 -2.63 -6.28 -5.03
CA ARG A 333 -2.56 -5.35 -6.19
C ARG A 333 -2.18 -3.94 -5.77
N ILE A 334 -2.57 -3.52 -4.57
CA ILE A 334 -2.32 -2.17 -4.05
C ILE A 334 -0.81 -1.95 -3.90
N ILE A 335 -0.15 -2.81 -3.11
CA ILE A 335 1.30 -2.72 -2.89
C ILE A 335 2.11 -3.11 -4.12
N ARG A 336 1.61 -4.01 -4.99
CA ARG A 336 2.22 -4.32 -6.28
C ARG A 336 2.28 -3.08 -7.17
N ASN A 337 1.15 -2.40 -7.35
CA ASN A 337 1.06 -1.23 -8.23
C ASN A 337 1.87 -0.07 -7.67
N ALA A 338 1.87 0.11 -6.34
CA ALA A 338 2.71 1.11 -5.71
C ALA A 338 4.19 0.86 -5.99
N ALA A 339 4.66 -0.36 -5.76
CA ALA A 339 6.03 -0.73 -6.02
C ALA A 339 6.41 -0.64 -7.51
N ALA A 340 5.54 -1.10 -8.42
CA ALA A 340 5.77 -1.06 -9.88
C ALA A 340 5.83 0.36 -10.45
N HIS A 341 5.08 1.30 -9.87
CA HIS A 341 5.02 2.69 -10.35
C HIS A 341 5.90 3.64 -9.54
N GLY A 342 6.79 3.13 -8.67
CA GLY A 342 7.68 3.97 -7.88
C GLY A 342 6.95 4.88 -6.90
N ARG A 343 5.77 4.49 -6.42
CA ARG A 343 5.07 5.17 -5.32
C ARG A 343 5.67 4.75 -3.98
N PHE A 344 5.59 5.61 -2.98
CA PHE A 344 6.12 5.31 -1.65
C PHE A 344 5.36 4.16 -1.00
N VAL A 345 6.08 3.22 -0.38
CA VAL A 345 5.43 2.11 0.32
C VAL A 345 5.58 2.23 1.83
N ILE A 346 6.80 2.42 2.33
CA ILE A 346 7.08 2.55 3.76
C ILE A 346 6.25 3.65 4.43
N PRO A 347 6.33 4.94 4.00
CA PRO A 347 5.57 5.99 4.67
C PRO A 347 4.07 5.77 4.53
N THR A 348 3.61 5.13 3.45
CA THR A 348 2.19 4.84 3.25
C THR A 348 1.69 3.75 4.20
N ILE A 349 2.47 2.70 4.46
CA ILE A 349 2.12 1.65 5.43
C ILE A 349 1.97 2.22 6.83
N VAL A 350 2.89 3.09 7.25
CA VAL A 350 2.91 3.60 8.63
C VAL A 350 2.08 4.85 8.85
N ASN A 351 1.59 5.51 7.79
CA ASN A 351 0.83 6.76 7.91
C ASN A 351 -0.51 6.57 8.66
N PRO A 352 -0.69 7.15 9.87
CA PRO A 352 -1.95 7.07 10.61
C PRO A 352 -3.09 7.82 9.88
N ASP A 353 -2.76 8.89 9.16
CA ASP A 353 -3.72 9.74 8.45
C ASP A 353 -4.09 9.19 7.07
N TYR A 354 -3.62 7.98 6.73
CA TYR A 354 -3.95 7.36 5.45
C TYR A 354 -5.46 7.17 5.30
N ASN A 355 -6.14 6.78 6.40
CA ASN A 355 -7.58 6.57 6.48
C ASN A 355 -8.32 7.88 6.82
N PRO A 356 -9.02 8.53 5.87
CA PRO A 356 -9.76 9.79 6.13
C PRO A 356 -10.98 9.63 7.04
N ASN A 357 -11.36 8.39 7.36
CA ASN A 357 -12.43 8.07 8.30
C ASN A 357 -11.87 7.41 9.56
N TRP A 358 -10.60 7.64 9.90
CA TRP A 358 -9.96 7.04 11.07
C TRP A 358 -10.78 7.23 12.34
N ASP A 359 -11.11 8.48 12.69
CA ASP A 359 -11.88 8.81 13.90
C ASP A 359 -13.28 8.20 13.89
N LEU A 360 -13.89 8.10 12.70
CA LEU A 360 -15.18 7.44 12.54
C LEU A 360 -15.08 5.93 12.79
N GLU A 361 -13.99 5.29 12.38
CA GLU A 361 -13.89 3.83 12.34
C GLU A 361 -13.25 3.22 13.60
N PHE A 362 -12.33 3.93 14.25
CA PHE A 362 -11.42 3.36 15.24
C PHE A 362 -12.07 3.02 16.59
N ASP A 363 -13.05 3.79 17.06
CA ASP A 363 -13.67 3.57 18.37
C ASP A 363 -14.70 2.44 18.39
N ASN A 364 -15.29 2.13 17.24
CA ASN A 364 -16.18 0.97 17.11
C ASN A 364 -15.93 0.21 15.80
N PRO A 365 -14.76 -0.46 15.67
CA PRO A 365 -14.36 -1.10 14.42
C PRO A 365 -15.35 -2.17 13.99
N LEU A 366 -15.90 -2.91 14.95
CA LEU A 366 -16.79 -4.05 14.75
C LEU A 366 -18.14 -3.68 14.10
N GLU A 367 -18.64 -2.48 14.34
CA GLU A 367 -19.95 -2.03 13.82
C GLU A 367 -19.83 -1.01 12.69
N ARG A 368 -18.69 -0.30 12.60
CA ARG A 368 -18.49 0.79 11.65
C ARG A 368 -17.67 0.41 10.43
N THR A 369 -16.93 -0.71 10.51
CA THR A 369 -16.08 -1.21 9.43
C THR A 369 -16.51 -2.60 8.97
N LYS A 370 -15.80 -3.14 7.98
CA LYS A 370 -15.92 -4.52 7.50
C LYS A 370 -14.82 -5.44 8.04
N ILE A 371 -14.19 -5.09 9.17
CA ILE A 371 -13.09 -5.91 9.72
C ILE A 371 -13.53 -7.35 10.03
N LYS A 372 -14.80 -7.58 10.37
CA LYS A 372 -15.36 -8.93 10.56
C LYS A 372 -15.40 -9.77 9.29
N ASP A 373 -15.44 -9.13 8.12
CA ASP A 373 -15.42 -9.82 6.81
C ASP A 373 -13.99 -10.21 6.39
N TRP A 374 -12.98 -9.66 7.05
CA TRP A 374 -11.58 -10.04 6.84
C TRP A 374 -11.31 -11.36 7.53
N PHE A 375 -11.24 -12.47 6.78
CA PHE A 375 -11.16 -13.81 7.37
C PHE A 375 -9.95 -14.02 8.31
N ILE A 376 -8.87 -13.25 8.14
CA ILE A 376 -7.68 -13.28 8.99
C ILE A 376 -7.97 -12.70 10.39
N PHE A 377 -8.93 -11.79 10.51
CA PHE A 377 -9.22 -11.02 11.72
C PHE A 377 -9.39 -11.87 12.97
N SER A 378 -10.17 -12.96 12.90
CA SER A 378 -10.42 -13.81 14.07
C SER A 378 -9.17 -14.53 14.56
N TYR A 379 -8.25 -14.87 13.65
CA TYR A 379 -6.99 -15.53 13.98
C TYR A 379 -5.98 -14.52 14.51
N LEU A 380 -5.87 -13.36 13.87
CA LEU A 380 -5.04 -12.25 14.33
C LEU A 380 -5.42 -11.82 15.75
N LYS A 381 -6.73 -11.68 16.02
CA LYS A 381 -7.24 -11.35 17.37
C LYS A 381 -6.80 -12.40 18.40
N GLN A 382 -6.88 -13.69 18.07
CA GLN A 382 -6.44 -14.76 18.97
C GLN A 382 -4.93 -14.71 19.24
N VAL A 383 -4.11 -14.47 18.21
CA VAL A 383 -2.65 -14.33 18.37
C VAL A 383 -2.33 -13.14 19.28
N LEU A 384 -2.94 -11.98 19.04
CA LEU A 384 -2.77 -10.81 19.90
C LEU A 384 -3.17 -11.09 21.35
N MET A 385 -4.31 -11.75 21.56
CA MET A 385 -4.74 -12.14 22.91
C MET A 385 -3.75 -13.11 23.58
N SER A 386 -3.13 -14.01 22.82
CA SER A 386 -2.10 -14.92 23.35
C SER A 386 -0.79 -14.20 23.72
N GLN A 387 -0.54 -13.02 23.14
CA GLN A 387 0.59 -12.15 23.48
C GLN A 387 0.29 -11.24 24.68
N GLY A 388 -0.88 -11.36 25.32
CA GLY A 388 -1.25 -10.63 26.52
C GLY A 388 -2.10 -9.38 26.29
N PHE A 389 -2.53 -9.10 25.05
CA PHE A 389 -3.49 -8.03 24.79
C PHE A 389 -4.91 -8.44 25.20
N ASP A 390 -5.69 -7.52 25.76
CA ASP A 390 -7.12 -7.77 25.97
C ASP A 390 -7.89 -7.77 24.63
N GLU A 391 -9.17 -8.17 24.67
CA GLU A 391 -10.00 -8.23 23.45
C GLU A 391 -10.16 -6.87 22.77
N LEU A 392 -10.37 -5.79 23.54
CA LEU A 392 -10.58 -4.46 23.01
C LEU A 392 -9.32 -3.94 22.30
N ILE A 393 -8.16 -4.08 22.93
CA ILE A 393 -6.87 -3.68 22.37
C ILE A 393 -6.55 -4.52 21.14
N SER A 394 -6.80 -5.84 21.18
CA SER A 394 -6.59 -6.72 20.03
C SER A 394 -7.41 -6.28 18.81
N VAL A 395 -8.67 -5.87 19.02
CA VAL A 395 -9.51 -5.32 17.94
C VAL A 395 -8.95 -4.00 17.42
N LYS A 396 -8.49 -3.10 18.30
CA LYS A 396 -7.89 -1.82 17.91
C LYS A 396 -6.61 -2.01 17.09
N VAL A 397 -5.71 -2.88 17.54
CA VAL A 397 -4.47 -3.22 16.81
C VAL A 397 -4.81 -3.80 15.44
N ALA A 398 -5.72 -4.77 15.35
CA ALA A 398 -6.16 -5.33 14.07
C ALA A 398 -6.79 -4.26 13.16
N GLN A 399 -7.52 -3.30 13.73
CA GLN A 399 -8.09 -2.18 12.98
C GLN A 399 -7.02 -1.22 12.45
N THR A 400 -5.86 -1.06 13.12
CA THR A 400 -4.75 -0.28 12.56
C THR A 400 -4.21 -0.89 11.27
N ILE A 401 -4.15 -2.22 11.20
CA ILE A 401 -3.72 -2.97 10.02
C ILE A 401 -4.82 -2.92 8.94
N PHE A 402 -6.05 -3.29 9.30
CA PHE A 402 -7.18 -3.35 8.37
C PHE A 402 -7.58 -1.98 7.81
N GLY A 403 -7.47 -0.93 8.62
CA GLY A 403 -7.88 0.43 8.29
C GLY A 403 -7.04 1.07 7.19
N ASN A 404 -5.80 0.61 7.01
CA ASN A 404 -4.87 1.05 5.97
C ASN A 404 -4.67 -0.07 4.92
N PRO A 405 -5.19 0.08 3.69
CA PRO A 405 -5.06 -0.92 2.63
C PRO A 405 -3.62 -1.38 2.31
N TYR A 406 -2.62 -0.50 2.43
CA TYR A 406 -1.22 -0.86 2.18
C TYR A 406 -0.67 -1.75 3.29
N ARG A 407 -0.98 -1.38 4.55
CA ARG A 407 -0.60 -2.14 5.74
C ARG A 407 -1.28 -3.51 5.78
N LYS A 408 -2.57 -3.56 5.43
CA LYS A 408 -3.32 -4.80 5.25
C LYS A 408 -2.69 -5.70 4.19
N ALA A 409 -2.37 -5.15 3.01
CA ALA A 409 -1.75 -5.93 1.93
C ALA A 409 -0.34 -6.41 2.29
N TRP A 410 0.44 -5.63 3.05
CA TRP A 410 1.73 -6.06 3.60
C TRP A 410 1.56 -7.27 4.55
N PHE A 411 0.59 -7.20 5.46
CA PHE A 411 0.27 -8.31 6.35
C PHE A 411 -0.15 -9.56 5.57
N GLU A 412 -1.01 -9.39 4.56
CA GLU A 412 -1.51 -10.48 3.72
C GLU A 412 -0.43 -11.12 2.85
N LEU A 413 0.54 -10.35 2.35
CA LEU A 413 1.70 -10.88 1.61
C LEU A 413 2.48 -11.89 2.46
N ASN A 414 2.83 -11.49 3.68
CA ASN A 414 3.53 -12.37 4.62
C ASN A 414 2.66 -13.58 4.98
N PHE A 415 1.38 -13.35 5.25
CA PHE A 415 0.43 -14.42 5.53
C PHE A 415 0.37 -15.46 4.40
N ILE A 416 0.32 -15.05 3.13
CA ILE A 416 0.26 -15.96 1.98
C ILE A 416 1.51 -16.85 1.90
N TYR A 417 2.70 -16.29 2.10
CA TYR A 417 3.94 -17.04 2.07
C TYR A 417 3.97 -18.13 3.15
N HIS A 418 3.66 -17.76 4.39
CA HIS A 418 3.67 -18.69 5.51
C HIS A 418 2.51 -19.68 5.48
N ARG A 419 1.33 -19.31 4.95
CA ARG A 419 0.13 -20.16 4.96
C ARG A 419 -0.05 -21.04 3.72
N PHE A 420 0.26 -20.52 2.54
CA PHE A 420 -0.07 -21.17 1.27
C PHE A 420 1.18 -21.62 0.51
N ILE A 421 2.14 -20.71 0.26
CA ILE A 421 3.33 -21.03 -0.54
C ILE A 421 4.17 -22.13 0.13
N SER A 422 4.30 -22.06 1.46
CA SER A 422 4.97 -23.08 2.29
C SER A 422 4.45 -24.51 2.09
N LEU A 423 3.22 -24.69 1.60
CA LEU A 423 2.60 -26.01 1.44
C LEU A 423 3.00 -26.74 0.15
N PHE A 424 3.46 -26.03 -0.88
CA PHE A 424 3.66 -26.63 -2.21
C PHE A 424 4.85 -26.08 -3.01
N ASP A 425 5.52 -25.02 -2.53
CA ASP A 425 6.70 -24.45 -3.17
C ASP A 425 7.76 -24.10 -2.10
N GLU A 426 8.42 -25.15 -1.61
CA GLU A 426 9.44 -25.05 -0.56
C GLU A 426 10.59 -24.13 -0.95
N LYS A 427 11.05 -24.18 -2.21
CA LYS A 427 12.14 -23.34 -2.67
C LYS A 427 11.75 -21.87 -2.59
N MET A 428 10.62 -21.48 -3.19
CA MET A 428 10.17 -20.09 -3.18
C MET A 428 9.89 -19.58 -1.76
N TYR A 429 9.33 -20.44 -0.89
CA TYR A 429 9.13 -20.11 0.51
C TYR A 429 10.44 -19.85 1.25
N ASN A 430 11.45 -20.71 1.08
CA ASN A 430 12.76 -20.56 1.71
C ASN A 430 13.52 -19.32 1.19
N ASP A 431 13.45 -19.06 -0.12
CA ASP A 431 14.03 -17.85 -0.73
C ASP A 431 13.40 -16.59 -0.11
N PHE A 432 12.06 -16.52 -0.05
CA PHE A 432 11.35 -15.44 0.62
C PHE A 432 11.76 -15.30 2.09
N LYS A 433 11.74 -16.39 2.85
CA LYS A 433 12.02 -16.38 4.30
C LYS A 433 13.43 -15.88 4.59
N ASN A 434 14.42 -16.32 3.83
CA ASN A 434 15.80 -15.87 4.02
C ASN A 434 15.96 -14.38 3.72
N GLU A 435 15.36 -13.91 2.62
CA GLU A 435 15.43 -12.51 2.21
C GLU A 435 14.65 -11.58 3.15
N SER A 436 13.45 -11.99 3.57
CA SER A 436 12.60 -11.22 4.47
C SER A 436 13.22 -11.15 5.86
N ASN A 437 13.72 -12.26 6.39
CA ASN A 437 14.45 -12.28 7.65
C ASN A 437 15.65 -11.33 7.60
N TYR A 438 16.48 -11.39 6.56
CA TYR A 438 17.62 -10.48 6.44
C TYR A 438 17.21 -9.00 6.35
N PHE A 439 16.19 -8.68 5.54
CA PHE A 439 15.78 -7.29 5.33
C PHE A 439 15.04 -6.67 6.53
N LEU A 440 14.27 -7.48 7.26
CA LEU A 440 13.45 -7.06 8.39
C LEU A 440 14.17 -7.21 9.73
N ASP A 441 15.36 -7.80 9.76
CA ASP A 441 16.12 -8.01 10.98
C ASP A 441 16.57 -6.68 11.59
N TYR A 442 15.87 -6.29 12.66
CA TYR A 442 16.24 -5.15 13.48
C TYR A 442 16.87 -5.58 14.82
N ALA A 443 16.78 -6.86 15.18
CA ALA A 443 17.18 -7.39 16.48
C ALA A 443 18.64 -7.81 16.52
N SER A 444 19.26 -8.13 15.38
CA SER A 444 20.69 -8.43 15.36
C SER A 444 21.55 -7.22 15.69
N ASP A 445 22.60 -7.50 16.47
CA ASP A 445 23.67 -6.57 16.81
C ASP A 445 24.80 -6.59 15.77
N TYR A 446 24.52 -7.09 14.55
CA TYR A 446 25.54 -7.14 13.50
C TYR A 446 25.84 -5.72 13.02
N ASP A 447 27.01 -5.20 13.41
CA ASP A 447 27.44 -3.85 13.06
C ASP A 447 27.87 -3.82 11.59
N ARG A 448 26.99 -3.27 10.74
CA ARG A 448 27.24 -3.10 9.30
C ARG A 448 27.99 -1.80 9.05
N ASN A 449 29.03 -1.86 8.23
CA ASN A 449 29.74 -0.65 7.85
C ASN A 449 28.93 0.19 6.84
N GLU A 450 29.29 1.47 6.66
CA GLU A 450 28.54 2.38 5.76
C GLU A 450 28.56 1.92 4.29
N GLN A 451 29.62 1.25 3.83
CA GLN A 451 29.66 0.71 2.47
C GLN A 451 28.64 -0.41 2.29
N GLU A 452 28.51 -1.31 3.26
CA GLU A 452 27.49 -2.37 3.25
C GLU A 452 26.08 -1.78 3.27
N LYS A 453 25.84 -0.73 4.09
CA LYS A 453 24.54 -0.03 4.15
C LYS A 453 24.18 0.61 2.81
N ASN A 454 25.15 1.19 2.11
CA ASN A 454 24.93 1.83 0.83
C ASN A 454 24.68 0.81 -0.30
N VAL A 455 25.31 -0.37 -0.26
CA VAL A 455 25.17 -1.38 -1.32
C VAL A 455 23.92 -2.24 -1.15
N ASN A 456 23.54 -2.57 0.09
CA ASN A 456 22.40 -3.46 0.36
C ASN A 456 21.62 -3.01 1.60
N PRO A 457 20.94 -1.85 1.57
CA PRO A 457 20.27 -1.32 2.75
C PRO A 457 19.17 -2.26 3.27
N ILE A 458 19.03 -2.32 4.59
CA ILE A 458 17.96 -3.05 5.29
C ILE A 458 17.03 -2.08 6.02
N LEU A 459 15.89 -2.56 6.49
CA LEU A 459 14.87 -1.70 7.07
C LEU A 459 15.34 -0.98 8.35
N LYS A 460 16.20 -1.62 9.17
CA LYS A 460 16.82 -1.00 10.36
C LYS A 460 17.70 0.20 10.01
N ASP A 461 18.25 0.28 8.79
CA ASP A 461 19.14 1.38 8.37
C ASP A 461 18.44 2.75 8.28
N ILE A 462 17.09 2.77 8.36
CA ILE A 462 16.27 3.98 8.55
C ILE A 462 16.68 4.71 9.83
N GLY A 463 17.02 3.95 10.87
CA GLY A 463 17.26 4.47 12.21
C GLY A 463 15.98 4.94 12.91
N ASP A 464 16.15 5.38 14.15
CA ASP A 464 15.04 5.96 14.91
C ASP A 464 14.85 7.41 14.46
N LEU A 465 13.61 7.83 14.14
CA LEU A 465 13.32 9.19 13.65
C LEU A 465 12.57 10.05 14.68
N SER A 466 12.34 9.53 15.88
CA SER A 466 11.70 10.25 16.98
C SER A 466 12.45 10.03 18.30
N THR A 467 12.25 10.95 19.24
CA THR A 467 12.68 10.83 20.65
C THR A 467 11.55 10.35 21.57
N LEU A 468 10.35 10.08 21.03
CA LEU A 468 9.20 9.67 21.82
C LEU A 468 9.36 8.26 22.40
N PRO A 469 8.64 7.92 23.49
CA PRO A 469 8.77 6.64 24.19
C PRO A 469 8.48 5.41 23.32
N LEU A 470 8.82 4.22 23.86
CA LEU A 470 8.58 2.89 23.27
C LEU A 470 7.16 2.66 22.72
N ASP A 471 6.17 3.38 23.24
CA ASP A 471 4.77 3.29 22.81
C ASP A 471 4.55 3.73 21.35
N PHE A 472 5.51 4.48 20.77
CA PHE A 472 5.57 4.81 19.35
C PHE A 472 6.78 4.10 18.73
N PRO A 473 6.68 2.79 18.44
CA PRO A 473 7.79 2.06 17.86
C PRO A 473 8.20 2.70 16.52
N PRO A 474 9.51 2.75 16.23
CA PRO A 474 10.00 3.20 14.94
C PRO A 474 9.34 2.43 13.78
N ALA A 475 9.16 3.12 12.65
CA ALA A 475 8.50 2.56 11.47
C ALA A 475 9.05 1.20 11.02
N TYR A 476 10.38 1.01 11.07
CA TYR A 476 11.01 -0.26 10.72
C TYR A 476 10.57 -1.41 11.64
N ARG A 477 10.36 -1.15 12.94
CA ARG A 477 9.87 -2.15 13.89
C ARG A 477 8.41 -2.48 13.65
N ILE A 478 7.57 -1.49 13.32
CA ILE A 478 6.15 -1.72 13.00
C ILE A 478 6.04 -2.71 11.84
N ILE A 479 6.73 -2.42 10.72
CA ILE A 479 6.68 -3.24 9.51
C ILE A 479 7.21 -4.66 9.78
N ALA A 480 8.33 -4.79 10.50
CA ALA A 480 8.91 -6.09 10.85
C ALA A 480 8.05 -6.91 11.81
N ASN A 481 7.51 -6.28 12.86
CA ASN A 481 6.64 -6.93 13.84
C ASN A 481 5.36 -7.45 13.18
N GLU A 482 4.81 -6.71 12.21
CA GLU A 482 3.62 -7.14 11.48
C GLU A 482 3.87 -8.33 10.57
N ALA A 483 5.06 -8.43 9.97
CA ALA A 483 5.45 -9.63 9.23
C ALA A 483 5.51 -10.86 10.17
N SER A 484 6.12 -10.70 11.35
CA SER A 484 6.17 -11.77 12.36
C SER A 484 4.76 -12.14 12.88
N LEU A 485 3.90 -11.15 13.07
CA LEU A 485 2.53 -11.36 13.50
C LEU A 485 1.71 -12.08 12.42
N ALA A 486 1.96 -11.78 11.14
CA ALA A 486 1.36 -12.48 10.02
C ALA A 486 1.81 -13.94 9.93
N GLU A 487 3.09 -14.25 10.21
CA GLU A 487 3.59 -15.62 10.33
C GLU A 487 2.85 -16.39 11.43
N GLN A 488 2.79 -15.85 12.64
CA GLN A 488 2.09 -16.50 13.77
C GLN A 488 0.61 -16.71 13.47
N THR A 489 -0.03 -15.74 12.81
CA THR A 489 -1.43 -15.82 12.39
C THR A 489 -1.64 -16.88 11.31
N ALA A 490 -0.72 -16.99 10.34
CA ALA A 490 -0.73 -18.03 9.32
C ALA A 490 -0.59 -19.43 9.92
N ILE A 491 0.29 -19.60 10.91
CA ILE A 491 0.48 -20.86 11.63
C ILE A 491 -0.80 -21.25 12.38
N LEU A 492 -1.40 -20.32 13.14
CA LEU A 492 -2.67 -20.58 13.85
C LEU A 492 -3.79 -20.94 12.88
N HIS A 493 -3.91 -20.17 11.79
CA HIS A 493 -4.88 -20.44 10.72
C HIS A 493 -4.68 -21.84 10.14
N PHE A 494 -3.45 -22.23 9.83
CA PHE A 494 -3.13 -23.57 9.33
C PHE A 494 -3.56 -24.68 10.31
N TYR A 495 -3.26 -24.54 11.61
CA TYR A 495 -3.66 -25.56 12.58
C TYR A 495 -5.18 -25.69 12.73
N GLN A 496 -5.90 -24.57 12.77
CA GLN A 496 -7.35 -24.57 12.96
C GLN A 496 -8.11 -25.01 11.69
N THR A 497 -7.59 -24.68 10.50
CA THR A 497 -8.21 -25.07 9.22
C THR A 497 -7.69 -26.38 8.64
N GLY A 498 -6.50 -26.84 9.06
CA GLY A 498 -5.87 -28.07 8.58
C GLY A 498 -6.69 -29.33 8.89
N ILE A 499 -7.41 -29.34 10.02
CA ILE A 499 -8.37 -30.40 10.37
C ILE A 499 -9.54 -30.44 9.36
N HIS A 500 -9.91 -29.29 8.79
CA HIS A 500 -10.95 -29.21 7.76
C HIS A 500 -10.44 -29.58 6.37
N LEU A 501 -9.14 -29.43 6.08
CA LEU A 501 -8.55 -29.89 4.82
C LEU A 501 -8.66 -31.41 4.66
N GLN A 502 -8.57 -32.18 5.76
CA GLN A 502 -8.83 -33.63 5.76
C GLN A 502 -10.25 -34.01 5.31
N LYS A 503 -11.23 -33.09 5.37
CA LYS A 503 -12.59 -33.35 4.84
C LYS A 503 -12.66 -33.22 3.31
N TYR A 504 -11.62 -32.64 2.72
CA TYR A 504 -11.45 -32.49 1.28
C TYR A 504 -10.38 -33.43 0.72
N PHE A 505 -9.76 -34.26 1.56
CA PHE A 505 -9.00 -35.46 1.16
C PHE A 505 -9.93 -36.67 1.33
#